data_AF-A0A970N5Z3-F1
#
_entry.id   AF-A0A970N5Z3-F1
#
_cell.length_a   1.000
_cell.length_b   1.000
_cell.length_c   1.000
_cell.angle_alpha   90.00
_cell.angle_beta   90.00
_cell.angle_gamma   90.00
#
_symmetry.space_group_name_H-M   'P 1'
#
loop_
_entity.id
_entity.type
_entity.pdbx_description
1 polymer ?
#
loop_
_entity_poly.entity_id
_entity_poly.type
_entity_poly.pdbx_seq_one_letter_code
_entity_poly.pdbx_strand_id
1 'polypeptide(L)'
;SHENDYHVLNKILTNKFKPKYMGMLCSPDKIKSYLEKTYQTFGKEINLSNFYAPIGLQLGGNSPEDIAISISSEILAVYHDKQDIKHMREMLSGDDCYW
;
A
#
# COMPACT_ATOMS: atom_id res chain seq x y z
N SER A 1 15.34 -6.21 4.39
CA SER A 1 16.20 -5.24 3.69
C SER A 1 15.31 -4.45 2.76
N HIS A 2 15.50 -3.13 2.65
CA HIS A 2 14.72 -2.25 1.78
C HIS A 2 14.69 -2.65 0.30
N GLU A 3 15.70 -3.38 -0.15
CA GLU A 3 15.75 -3.91 -1.52
C GLU A 3 14.78 -5.09 -1.71
N ASN A 4 14.60 -5.92 -0.68
CA ASN A 4 13.74 -7.10 -0.78
C ASN A 4 12.26 -6.70 -0.92
N ASP A 5 11.81 -5.68 -0.19
CA ASP A 5 10.42 -5.20 -0.25
C ASP A 5 10.08 -4.64 -1.64
N TYR A 6 11.02 -3.91 -2.25
CA TYR A 6 10.91 -3.42 -3.63
C TYR A 6 10.85 -4.57 -4.64
N HIS A 7 11.69 -5.61 -4.48
CA HIS A 7 11.66 -6.78 -5.36
C HIS A 7 10.34 -7.54 -5.28
N VAL A 8 9.74 -7.65 -4.10
CA VAL A 8 8.42 -8.29 -3.94
C VAL A 8 7.34 -7.51 -4.65
N LEU A 9 7.29 -6.18 -4.50
CA LEU A 9 6.33 -5.33 -5.22
C LEU A 9 6.42 -5.54 -6.73
N ASN A 10 7.63 -5.41 -7.30
CA ASN A 10 7.86 -5.57 -8.73
C ASN A 10 7.46 -6.96 -9.25
N LYS A 11 7.69 -8.00 -8.43
CA LYS A 11 7.33 -9.37 -8.80
C LYS A 11 5.82 -9.60 -8.78
N ILE A 12 5.07 -8.94 -7.90
CA ILE A 12 3.60 -9.03 -7.90
C ILE A 12 3.02 -8.21 -9.08
N LEU A 13 3.62 -7.07 -9.42
CA LEU A 13 3.20 -6.26 -10.58
C LEU A 13 3.35 -7.02 -11.90
N THR A 14 4.39 -7.82 -12.04
CA THR A 14 4.64 -8.65 -13.23
C THR A 14 3.92 -10.00 -13.22
N ASN A 15 3.25 -10.35 -12.11
CA ASN A 15 2.54 -11.63 -12.00
C ASN A 15 1.18 -11.60 -12.70
N LYS A 16 0.76 -12.75 -13.23
CA LYS A 16 -0.59 -12.96 -13.79
C LYS A 16 -1.66 -12.92 -12.70
N PHE A 17 -1.31 -13.38 -11.49
CA PHE A 17 -2.21 -13.31 -10.34
C PHE A 17 -2.24 -11.89 -9.77
N LYS A 18 -3.44 -11.31 -9.68
CA LYS A 18 -3.69 -10.01 -9.07
C LYS A 18 -4.49 -10.21 -7.77
N PRO A 19 -3.87 -10.06 -6.59
CA PRO A 19 -4.58 -10.23 -5.32
C PRO A 19 -5.65 -9.14 -5.16
N LYS A 20 -6.74 -9.41 -4.44
CA LYS A 20 -7.74 -8.38 -4.09
C LYS A 20 -7.13 -7.28 -3.19
N TYR A 21 -6.11 -7.64 -2.42
CA TYR A 21 -5.45 -6.76 -1.47
C TYR A 21 -3.94 -7.00 -1.46
N MET A 22 -3.17 -5.93 -1.50
CA MET A 22 -1.71 -5.94 -1.33
C MET A 22 -1.33 -4.82 -0.38
N GLY A 23 -0.85 -5.16 0.82
CA GLY A 23 -0.44 -4.18 1.81
C GLY A 23 1.08 -4.12 1.98
N MET A 24 1.64 -2.92 2.17
CA MET A 24 3.04 -2.73 2.54
C MET A 24 3.16 -1.83 3.78
N LEU A 25 3.81 -2.37 4.81
CA LEU A 25 4.21 -1.60 5.99
C LEU A 25 5.43 -0.74 5.67
N CYS A 26 5.25 0.58 5.56
CA CYS A 26 6.31 1.52 5.29
C CYS A 26 5.95 2.92 5.78
N SER A 27 6.96 3.80 5.90
CA SER A 27 6.71 5.23 6.13
C SER A 27 6.28 5.93 4.84
N PRO A 28 5.64 7.12 4.92
CA PRO A 28 5.34 7.94 3.75
C PRO A 28 6.57 8.19 2.86
N ASP A 29 7.72 8.54 3.43
CA ASP A 29 8.93 8.81 2.61
C ASP A 29 9.45 7.56 1.88
N LYS A 30 9.30 6.37 2.48
CA LYS A 30 9.73 5.11 1.86
C LYS A 30 8.87 4.78 0.65
N ILE A 31 7.55 4.94 0.75
CA ILE A 31 6.67 4.64 -0.38
C ILE A 31 6.92 5.59 -1.55
N LYS A 32 7.21 6.87 -1.30
CA LYS A 32 7.60 7.81 -2.38
C LYS A 32 8.80 7.31 -3.18
N SER A 33 9.87 6.90 -2.49
CA SER A 33 11.06 6.35 -3.13
C SER A 33 10.78 5.06 -3.91
N TYR A 34 9.87 4.22 -3.42
CA TYR A 34 9.46 3.00 -4.13
C TYR A 34 8.60 3.29 -5.35
N LEU A 35 7.65 4.22 -5.29
CA LEU A 35 6.84 4.62 -6.43
C LEU A 35 7.71 5.21 -7.54
N GLU A 36 8.65 6.08 -7.19
CA GLU A 36 9.61 6.66 -8.16
C GLU A 36 10.35 5.56 -8.94
N LYS A 37 10.97 4.60 -8.24
CA LYS A 37 11.70 3.48 -8.86
C LYS A 37 10.79 2.56 -9.66
N THR A 38 9.58 2.32 -9.15
CA THR A 38 8.58 1.47 -9.81
C THR A 38 8.14 2.11 -11.13
N TYR A 39 7.85 3.42 -11.14
CA TYR A 39 7.49 4.16 -12.35
C TYR A 39 8.64 4.30 -13.35
N GLN A 40 9.89 4.41 -12.89
CA GLN A 40 11.06 4.33 -13.77
C GLN A 40 11.16 2.97 -14.48
N THR A 41 10.74 1.88 -13.81
CA THR A 41 10.85 0.52 -14.33
C THR A 41 9.66 0.12 -15.22
N PHE A 42 8.43 0.48 -14.84
CA PHE A 42 7.20 0.01 -15.48
C PHE A 42 6.33 1.10 -16.10
N GLY A 43 6.70 2.38 -15.94
CA GLY A 43 5.85 3.51 -16.31
C GLY A 43 4.74 3.81 -15.30
N LYS A 44 4.05 4.94 -15.47
CA LYS A 44 2.96 5.40 -14.59
C LYS A 44 1.60 4.74 -14.88
N GLU A 45 1.47 3.95 -15.94
CA GLU A 45 0.21 3.30 -16.33
C GLU A 45 -0.10 2.02 -15.54
N ILE A 46 0.78 1.63 -14.62
CA ILE A 46 0.56 0.45 -13.77
C ILE A 46 -0.64 0.64 -12.86
N ASN A 47 -1.47 -0.39 -12.75
CA ASN A 47 -2.60 -0.38 -11.82
C ASN A 47 -2.13 -0.75 -10.41
N LEU A 48 -2.21 0.22 -9.49
CA LEU A 48 -1.89 0.10 -8.07
C LEU A 48 -3.11 0.28 -7.15
N SER A 49 -4.34 0.24 -7.69
CA SER A 49 -5.57 0.48 -6.92
C SER A 49 -5.77 -0.47 -5.73
N ASN A 50 -5.29 -1.72 -5.86
CA ASN A 50 -5.33 -2.75 -4.81
C ASN A 50 -4.09 -2.76 -3.91
N PHE A 51 -3.18 -1.79 -4.06
CA PHE A 51 -1.99 -1.61 -3.25
C PHE A 51 -2.26 -0.58 -2.14
N TYR A 52 -1.88 -0.92 -0.91
CA TYR A 52 -2.13 -0.16 0.30
C TYR A 52 -0.81 0.08 1.03
N ALA A 53 -0.27 1.27 0.86
CA ALA A 53 1.01 1.69 1.43
C ALA A 53 0.99 3.20 1.76
N PRO A 54 1.19 3.60 3.02
CA PRO A 54 1.30 2.73 4.20
C PRO A 54 0.04 1.87 4.40
N ILE A 55 0.25 0.62 4.84
CA ILE A 55 -0.82 -0.34 5.13
C ILE A 55 -1.64 0.07 6.36
N GLY A 56 -2.92 -0.30 6.37
CA GLY A 56 -3.82 -0.17 7.52
C GLY A 56 -4.84 0.96 7.39
N LEU A 57 -5.75 1.02 8.36
CA LEU A 57 -6.71 2.13 8.52
C LEU A 57 -6.18 3.22 9.45
N GLN A 58 -6.66 4.45 9.28
CA GLN A 58 -6.35 5.58 10.15
C GLN A 58 -7.11 5.48 11.49
N LEU A 59 -6.71 4.53 12.35
CA LEU A 59 -7.33 4.31 13.66
C LEU A 59 -6.62 5.07 14.80
N GLY A 60 -5.44 5.63 14.54
CA GLY A 60 -4.54 6.14 15.58
C GLY A 60 -3.77 5.02 16.28
N GLY A 61 -3.01 5.39 17.33
CA GLY A 61 -2.10 4.45 18.00
C GLY A 61 -0.84 4.16 17.17
N ASN A 62 0.24 3.79 17.87
CA ASN A 62 1.53 3.49 17.25
C ASN A 62 2.19 2.24 17.86
N SER A 63 1.47 1.54 18.74
CA SER A 63 1.95 0.27 19.27
C SER A 63 1.85 -0.82 18.19
N PRO A 64 2.68 -1.87 18.24
CA PRO A 64 2.54 -3.02 17.34
C PRO A 64 1.13 -3.62 17.33
N GLU A 65 0.46 -3.63 18.48
CA GLU A 65 -0.91 -4.12 18.65
C GLU A 65 -1.92 -3.25 17.90
N ASP A 66 -1.80 -1.92 18.01
CA ASP A 66 -2.66 -0.98 17.26
C ASP A 66 -2.48 -1.15 15.75
N ILE A 67 -1.22 -1.31 15.31
CA ILE A 67 -0.88 -1.52 13.90
C ILE A 67 -1.49 -2.84 13.40
N ALA A 68 -1.43 -3.91 14.19
CA ALA A 68 -2.02 -5.19 13.82
C ALA A 68 -3.55 -5.11 13.65
N ILE A 69 -4.23 -4.39 14.54
CA ILE A 69 -5.68 -4.14 14.44
C ILE A 69 -6.00 -3.28 13.21
N SER A 70 -5.21 -2.23 12.96
CA SER A 70 -5.34 -1.37 11.80
C SER A 70 -5.23 -2.13 10.48
N ILE A 71 -4.24 -3.01 10.35
CA ILE A 71 -4.05 -3.86 9.16
C ILE A 71 -5.20 -4.86 8.99
N SER A 72 -5.57 -5.55 10.06
CA SER A 72 -6.64 -6.55 10.01
C SER A 72 -7.98 -5.92 9.62
N SER A 73 -8.23 -4.71 10.12
CA SER A 73 -9.43 -3.94 9.79
C SER A 73 -9.43 -3.48 8.33
N GLU A 74 -8.27 -3.10 7.77
CA GLU A 74 -8.16 -2.73 6.36
C GLU A 74 -8.45 -3.92 5.44
N ILE A 75 -7.88 -5.09 5.75
CA ILE A 75 -8.14 -6.33 4.99
C ILE A 75 -9.63 -6.66 4.98
N LEU A 76 -10.30 -6.57 6.14
CA LEU A 76 -11.72 -6.85 6.27
C LEU A 76 -12.58 -5.83 5.51
N ALA A 77 -12.24 -4.54 5.58
CA ALA A 77 -12.92 -3.47 4.87
C ALA A 77 -12.85 -3.68 3.35
N VAL A 78 -11.66 -3.99 2.83
CA VAL A 78 -11.45 -4.30 1.39
C VAL A 78 -12.17 -5.58 1.00
N TYR A 79 -12.19 -6.60 1.85
CA TYR A 79 -12.91 -7.85 1.58
C TYR A 79 -14.41 -7.59 1.36
N HIS A 80 -15.02 -6.73 2.19
CA HIS A 80 -16.43 -6.35 2.13
C HIS A 80 -16.75 -5.11 1.28
N ASP A 81 -15.79 -4.61 0.50
CA ASP A 81 -15.95 -3.45 -0.40
C ASP A 81 -16.52 -2.19 0.28
N LYS A 82 -16.16 -1.98 1.55
CA LYS A 82 -16.62 -0.84 2.35
C LYS A 82 -15.92 0.46 1.89
N GLN A 83 -16.71 1.45 1.48
CA GLN A 83 -16.20 2.68 0.83
C GLN A 83 -15.91 3.85 1.80
N ASP A 84 -16.61 3.92 2.94
CA ASP A 84 -16.55 5.09 3.85
C ASP A 84 -15.49 4.94 4.96
N ILE A 85 -14.27 4.56 4.60
CA ILE A 85 -13.19 4.31 5.56
C ILE A 85 -11.92 5.03 5.09
N LYS A 86 -11.20 5.63 6.04
CA LYS A 86 -9.92 6.28 5.78
C LYS A 86 -8.77 5.30 5.86
N HIS A 87 -8.14 5.03 4.73
CA HIS A 87 -6.93 4.22 4.64
C HIS A 87 -5.68 5.03 4.98
N MET A 88 -4.64 4.38 5.50
CA MET A 88 -3.36 5.04 5.81
C MET A 88 -2.68 5.59 4.54
N ARG A 89 -2.88 4.97 3.38
CA ARG A 89 -2.38 5.49 2.08
C ARG A 89 -2.89 6.89 1.74
N GLU A 90 -4.06 7.28 2.24
CA GLU A 90 -4.65 8.62 2.04
C GLU A 90 -3.90 9.74 2.77
N MET A 91 -2.86 9.41 3.55
CA MET A 91 -1.93 10.42 4.08
C MET A 91 -0.95 10.92 3.01
N LEU A 92 -0.81 10.21 1.89
CA LEU A 92 -0.01 10.68 0.76
C LEU A 92 -0.72 11.85 0.08
N SER A 93 0.07 12.71 -0.55
CA SER A 93 -0.42 13.94 -1.17
C SER A 93 0.33 14.25 -2.45
N GLY A 94 -0.31 15.02 -3.35
CA GLY A 94 0.29 15.43 -4.61
C GLY A 94 0.55 14.25 -5.55
N ASP A 95 1.73 14.23 -6.16
CA ASP A 95 2.15 13.21 -7.15
C ASP A 95 2.34 11.81 -6.54
N ASP A 96 2.28 11.70 -5.22
CA ASP A 96 2.40 10.43 -4.49
C ASP A 96 1.04 9.72 -4.33
N CYS A 97 -0.07 10.34 -4.75
CA CYS A 97 -1.38 9.68 -4.82
C CYS A 97 -1.43 8.76 -6.05
N TYR A 98 -1.42 7.44 -5.82
CA TYR A 98 -1.32 6.41 -6.88
C TYR A 98 -2.55 5.50 -6.99
N TRP A 99 -3.54 5.64 -6.11
CA TRP A 99 -4.72 4.77 -6.04
C TRP A 99 -5.93 5.38 -6.74
#